data_AF-A0A2N5H2G7-F1
#
_entry.id   AF-A0A2N5H2G7-F1
#
_cell.length_a   1.000
_cell.length_b   1.000
_cell.length_c   1.000
_cell.angle_alpha   90.00
_cell.angle_beta   90.00
_cell.angle_gamma   90.00
#
_symmetry.space_group_name_H-M   'P 1'
#
loop_
_entity.id
_entity.type
_entity.pdbx_description
1 polymer ?
#
loop_
_entity_poly.entity_id
_entity_poly.type
_entity_poly.pdbx_seq_one_letter_code
_entity_poly.pdbx_strand_id
1 'polypeptide(L)' 'MDINLRHAIHQNVAGNSQEELEDTIIDAIQSGEEKMLPGLGFLFEVIWQHSSEQSKKEMLAALENGLNK' A
#
# COMPACT_ATOMS: atom_id res chain seq x y z
N MET A 1 -4.49 -16.22 -18.92
CA MET A 1 -4.37 -16.17 -17.45
C MET A 1 -4.58 -14.72 -17.07
N ASP A 2 -5.80 -14.34 -16.67
CA ASP A 2 -6.02 -13.06 -16.01
C ASP A 2 -5.39 -13.17 -14.62
N ILE A 3 -4.13 -12.72 -14.53
CA ILE A 3 -3.52 -12.47 -13.23
C ILE A 3 -4.40 -11.39 -12.61
N ASN A 4 -5.25 -11.79 -11.67
CA ASN A 4 -5.98 -10.86 -10.84
C ASN A 4 -4.96 -10.22 -9.90
N LEU A 5 -4.20 -9.26 -10.42
CA LEU A 5 -3.14 -8.55 -9.71
C LEU A 5 -3.67 -7.98 -8.39
N ARG A 6 -4.92 -7.51 -8.40
CA ARG A 6 -5.63 -7.08 -7.18
C ARG A 6 -5.76 -8.18 -6.13
N HIS A 7 -6.05 -9.41 -6.55
CA HIS A 7 -6.18 -10.55 -5.64
C HIS A 7 -4.81 -11.01 -5.13
N ALA A 8 -3.78 -11.00 -5.99
CA ALA A 8 -2.41 -11.32 -5.59
C ALA A 8 -1.85 -10.30 -4.60
N ILE A 9 -2.05 -9.00 -4.86
CA ILE A 9 -1.69 -7.92 -3.94
C ILE A 9 -2.45 -8.12 -2.62
N HIS A 10 -3.77 -8.32 -2.67
CA HIS A 10 -4.56 -8.55 -1.46
C HIS A 10 -4.04 -9.73 -0.64
N GLN A 11 -3.70 -10.86 -1.25
CA GLN A 11 -3.13 -12.00 -0.51
C GLN A 11 -1.74 -11.74 0.07
N ASN A 12 -0.93 -10.88 -0.57
CA ASN A 12 0.39 -10.51 -0.07
C ASN A 12 0.35 -9.52 1.11
N VAL A 13 -0.72 -8.74 1.23
CA VAL A 13 -0.87 -7.75 2.31
C VAL A 13 -1.90 -8.13 3.37
N ALA A 14 -2.77 -9.10 3.09
CA ALA A 14 -3.78 -9.56 4.04
C ALA A 14 -3.12 -10.27 5.22
N GLY A 15 -3.39 -9.78 6.43
CA GLY A 15 -2.79 -10.30 7.66
C GLY A 15 -1.44 -9.67 8.02
N ASN A 16 -0.92 -8.74 7.22
CA ASN A 16 0.27 -7.97 7.56
C ASN A 16 -0.03 -7.01 8.72
N SER A 17 0.91 -6.89 9.64
CA SER A 17 0.92 -5.84 10.66
C SER A 17 1.11 -4.45 10.04
N GLN A 18 0.82 -3.39 10.80
CA GLN A 18 1.02 -2.01 10.34
C GLN A 18 2.45 -1.73 9.88
N GLU A 19 3.45 -2.34 10.54
CA GLU A 19 4.87 -2.20 10.20
C GLU A 19 5.18 -2.88 8.86
N GLU A 20 4.68 -4.10 8.65
CA GLU A 20 4.83 -4.81 7.37
C GLU A 20 4.10 -4.10 6.21
N LEU A 21 2.94 -3.48 6.49
CA LEU A 21 2.22 -2.66 5.51
C LEU A 21 3.02 -1.40 5.15
N GLU A 22 3.62 -0.74 6.14
CA GLU A 22 4.48 0.42 5.93
C GLU A 22 5.70 0.07 5.08
N ASP A 23 6.41 -1.00 5.42
CA ASP A 23 7.56 -1.49 4.66
C ASP A 23 7.16 -1.81 3.22
N THR A 24 6.02 -2.46 3.01
CA THR A 24 5.50 -2.77 1.67
C THR A 24 5.23 -1.49 0.85
N ILE A 25 4.67 -0.45 1.48
CA ILE A 25 4.40 0.84 0.84
C ILE A 25 5.72 1.52 0.46
N ILE A 26 6.68 1.56 1.40
CA ILE A 26 7.99 2.18 1.19
C ILE A 26 8.74 1.46 0.06
N ASP A 27 8.74 0.13 0.06
CA ASP A 27 9.37 -0.69 -0.98
C ASP A 27 8.71 -0.45 -2.34
N ALA A 28 7.38 -0.36 -2.41
CA ALA A 28 6.66 -0.06 -3.64
C ALA A 28 6.99 1.33 -4.21
N ILE A 29 7.13 2.33 -3.34
CA ILE A 29 7.52 3.69 -3.71
C ILE A 29 8.98 3.73 -4.18
N GLN A 30 9.90 3.09 -3.44
CA GLN A 30 11.33 3.07 -3.77
C GLN A 30 11.65 2.26 -5.02
N SER A 31 10.93 1.16 -5.23
CA SER A 31 11.06 0.29 -6.41
C SER A 31 10.74 1.04 -7.71
N GLY A 32 9.92 2.11 -7.64
CA GLY A 32 9.60 2.93 -8.81
C GLY A 32 8.98 2.11 -9.94
N GLU A 33 8.33 0.99 -9.62
CA GLU A 33 7.72 0.10 -10.61
C GLU A 33 6.48 0.78 -11.22
N GLU A 34 6.72 1.67 -12.20
CA GLU A 34 5.73 2.34 -13.03
C GLU A 34 4.74 1.37 -13.71
N LYS A 35 5.04 0.06 -13.72
CA LYS A 35 4.18 -1.01 -14.24
C LYS A 35 3.08 -1.49 -13.29
N MET A 36 3.21 -1.31 -11.98
CA MET A 36 2.25 -1.83 -10.99
C MET A 36 1.41 -0.77 -10.28
N LEU A 37 1.75 0.51 -10.41
CA LEU A 37 1.06 1.64 -9.78
C LEU A 37 0.25 2.44 -10.82
N PRO A 38 -0.87 1.92 -11.36
CA PRO A 38 -1.73 2.72 -12.22
C PRO A 38 -2.29 3.88 -11.41
N GLY A 39 -2.04 5.14 -11.80
CA GLY A 39 -2.70 6.37 -11.32
C GLY A 39 -2.87 6.55 -9.81
N LEU A 40 -3.76 5.76 -9.18
CA LEU A 40 -3.99 5.68 -7.74
C LEU A 40 -2.72 5.39 -6.94
N GLY A 41 -1.83 4.54 -7.46
CA GLY A 41 -0.57 4.24 -6.80
C GLY A 41 0.34 5.46 -6.64
N PHE A 42 0.51 6.22 -7.73
CA PHE A 42 1.26 7.48 -7.73
C PHE A 42 0.57 8.56 -6.87
N LEU A 43 -0.77 8.65 -6.90
CA LEU A 43 -1.49 9.59 -6.02
C LEU A 43 -1.28 9.25 -4.54
N PHE A 44 -1.30 7.97 -4.18
CA PHE A 44 -1.02 7.52 -2.82
C PHE A 44 0.42 7.81 -2.41
N GLU A 45 1.40 7.60 -3.30
CA GLU A 45 2.80 7.96 -3.05
C GLU A 45 2.93 9.46 -2.71
N VAL A 46 2.33 10.34 -3.51
CA VAL A 46 2.39 11.78 -3.28
C VAL A 46 1.78 12.13 -1.92
N ILE A 47 0.62 11.56 -1.58
CA ILE A 47 -0.01 11.76 -0.27
C ILE A 47 0.88 11.23 0.85
N TRP A 48 1.47 10.04 0.69
CA TRP A 48 2.33 9.39 1.68
C TRP A 48 3.58 10.21 1.98
N GLN A 49 4.26 10.70 0.93
CA GLN A 49 5.46 11.53 1.06
C GLN A 49 5.18 12.90 1.71
N HIS A 50 3.99 13.45 1.50
CA HIS A 50 3.59 14.75 2.07
C HIS A 50 2.80 14.63 3.38
N SER A 51 2.57 13.41 3.86
CA SER A 51 1.82 13.15 5.08
C SER A 51 2.71 13.19 6.32
N SER A 52 2.15 13.68 7.42
CA SER A 52 2.78 13.58 8.73
C SER A 52 2.84 12.13 9.20
N GLU A 53 3.73 11.82 10.14
CA GLU A 53 3.81 10.50 10.79
C GLU A 53 2.46 10.05 11.40
N GLN A 54 1.70 11.00 11.95
CA GLN A 54 0.36 10.73 12.48
C GLN A 54 -0.62 10.34 11.36
N SER A 55 -0.59 11.06 10.25
CA SER A 55 -1.44 10.78 9.09
C SER A 55 -1.08 9.45 8.43
N LYS A 56 0.22 9.11 8.35
CA LYS A 56 0.67 7.79 7.89
C LYS A 56 0.14 6.67 8.75
N LYS A 57 0.20 6.80 10.08
CA LYS A 57 -0.39 5.83 11.02
C LYS A 57 -1.90 5.66 10.83
N GLU A 58 -2.62 6.76 10.61
CA GLU A 58 -4.06 6.71 10.32
C GLU A 58 -4.34 5.99 8.99
N MET A 59 -3.53 6.22 7.96
CA MET A 59 -3.63 5.51 6.68
C MET A 59 -3.33 4.01 6.84
N LEU A 60 -2.28 3.64 7.57
CA LEU A 60 -1.94 2.24 7.86
C LEU A 60 -3.06 1.53 8.64
N ALA A 61 -3.61 2.19 9.67
CA ALA A 61 -4.73 1.65 10.43
C ALA A 61 -5.99 1.49 9.56
N ALA A 62 -6.25 2.43 8.65
CA ALA A 62 -7.37 2.30 7.70
C ALA A 62 -7.15 1.14 6.71
N LEU A 63 -5.92 0.96 6.22
CA LEU A 63 -5.54 -0.16 5.35
C LEU A 63 -5.68 -1.51 6.06
N GLU A 64 -5.10 -1.65 7.25
CA GLU A 64 -5.20 -2.85 8.09
C GLU A 64 -6.67 -3.24 8.33
N ASN A 65 -7.51 -2.27 8.73
CA ASN A 65 -8.94 -2.51 8.93
C ASN A 65 -9.69 -2.85 7.63
N GLY A 66 -9.24 -2.35 6.48
CA GLY A 66 -9.82 -2.65 5.17
C GLY A 66 -9.44 -4.04 4.65
N LEU A 67 -8.24 -4.51 4.97
CA LEU A 67 -7.69 -5.82 4.58
C LEU A 67 -8.18 -6.97 5.47
N ASN A 68 -8.56 -6.66 6.72
CA ASN A 68 -9.12 -7.62 7.69
C ASN A 68 -10.65 -7.81 7.58
N LYS A 69 -11.29 -7.32 6.51
CA LYS A 69 -12.74 -7.45 6.24
C LYS A 69 -13.02 -8.38 5.08
#